data_AF-A0A973BLA5-F1
#
_entry.id   AF-A0A973BLA5-F1
#
_cell.length_a   1.000
_cell.length_b   1.000
_cell.length_c   1.000
_cell.angle_alpha   90.00
_cell.angle_beta   90.00
_cell.angle_gamma   90.00
#
_symmetry.space_group_name_H-M   'P 1'
#
loop_
_entity.id
_entity.type
_entity.pdbx_description
1 polymer ?
#
loop_
_entity_poly.entity_id
_entity_poly.type
_entity_poly.pdbx_seq_one_letter_code
_entity_poly.pdbx_strand_id
1 'polypeptide(L)'
;MDKIKSLLLPLALVFAAIAIFETGVRYGSTNMRAYAIASELKLPLSIYVQGSASLNEAGKEQLAFLIDGNIAAGAVHREVWYLSKRAKAALDSTLAYALSVRGEDTLERFSDPDENTRKMLGGESEKVLSALASAKLELVDNAPSVAEKDAANESAQTISTTP
;
A
#
# COMPACT_ATOMS: atom_id res chain seq x y z
N MET A 1 41.30 26.98 -15.08
CA MET A 1 40.13 26.07 -15.28
C MET A 1 40.37 24.69 -14.66
N ASP A 2 41.62 24.24 -14.52
CA ASP A 2 41.92 22.87 -14.02
C ASP A 2 41.61 22.65 -12.54
N LYS A 3 41.70 23.68 -11.69
CA LYS A 3 41.30 23.59 -10.26
C LYS A 3 39.79 23.33 -10.07
N ILE A 4 38.94 23.87 -10.95
CA ILE A 4 37.48 23.64 -10.88
C ILE A 4 37.17 22.21 -11.36
N LYS A 5 37.81 21.75 -12.44
CA LYS A 5 37.68 20.37 -12.92
C LYS A 5 38.17 19.35 -11.89
N SER A 6 39.26 19.65 -11.18
CA SER A 6 39.80 18.84 -10.09
C SER A 6 38.85 18.73 -8.89
N LEU A 7 38.04 19.75 -8.60
CA LEU A 7 37.02 19.71 -7.54
C LEU A 7 35.72 19.00 -7.96
N LEU A 8 35.40 18.93 -9.25
CA LEU A 8 34.16 18.31 -9.73
C LEU A 8 34.10 16.81 -9.44
N LEU A 9 35.24 16.10 -9.53
CA LEU A 9 35.31 14.66 -9.29
C LEU A 9 34.97 14.28 -7.83
N PRO A 10 35.64 14.84 -6.80
CA PRO A 10 35.29 14.52 -5.41
C PRO A 10 33.88 15.02 -5.05
N LEU A 11 33.44 16.16 -5.60
CA LEU A 11 32.09 16.67 -5.36
C LEU A 11 31.01 15.75 -5.96
N ALA A 12 31.21 15.25 -7.19
CA ALA A 12 30.33 14.27 -7.80
C ALA A 12 30.28 12.97 -6.99
N LEU A 13 31.39 12.56 -6.39
CA LEU A 13 31.47 11.36 -5.55
C LEU A 13 30.66 11.53 -4.26
N VAL A 14 30.72 12.71 -3.64
CA VAL A 14 29.87 13.05 -2.47
C VAL A 14 28.38 13.04 -2.85
N PHE A 15 28.01 13.68 -3.97
CA PHE A 15 26.61 13.66 -4.41
C PHE A 15 26.13 12.25 -4.77
N ALA A 16 26.96 11.42 -5.39
CA ALA A 16 26.65 10.02 -5.67
C ALA A 16 26.43 9.22 -4.36
N ALA A 17 27.28 9.41 -3.36
CA ALA A 17 27.14 8.75 -2.06
C ALA A 17 25.85 9.17 -1.33
N ILE A 18 25.51 10.47 -1.34
CA ILE A 18 24.26 10.98 -0.76
C ILE A 18 23.05 10.38 -1.49
N ALA A 19 23.07 10.37 -2.82
CA ALA A 19 21.98 9.83 -3.62
C ALA A 19 21.75 8.34 -3.34
N ILE A 20 22.82 7.54 -3.22
CA ILE A 20 22.72 6.11 -2.90
C ILE A 20 22.13 5.92 -1.49
N PHE A 21 22.61 6.66 -0.50
CA PHE A 21 22.15 6.54 0.87
C PHE A 21 20.66 6.95 1.01
N GLU A 22 20.29 8.10 0.46
CA GLU A 22 18.92 8.60 0.53
C GLU A 22 17.94 7.67 -0.21
N THR A 23 18.34 7.18 -1.38
CA THR A 23 17.53 6.20 -2.14
C THR A 23 17.39 4.90 -1.35
N GLY A 24 18.47 4.41 -0.73
CA GLY A 24 18.44 3.21 0.10
C GLY A 24 17.52 3.33 1.32
N VAL A 25 17.58 4.46 2.03
CA VAL A 25 16.71 4.74 3.18
C VAL A 25 15.25 4.87 2.76
N ARG A 26 14.96 5.59 1.67
CA ARG A 26 13.59 5.72 1.12
C ARG A 26 13.05 4.37 0.66
N TYR A 27 13.87 3.55 0.03
CA TYR A 27 13.49 2.18 -0.36
C TYR A 27 13.19 1.33 0.88
N GLY A 28 14.07 1.31 1.87
CA GLY A 28 13.87 0.55 3.11
C GLY A 28 12.59 0.97 3.85
N SER A 29 12.40 2.27 4.06
CA SER A 29 11.26 2.79 4.82
C SER A 29 9.92 2.57 4.12
N THR A 30 9.85 2.76 2.80
CA THR A 30 8.63 2.52 2.02
C THR A 30 8.23 1.04 2.03
N ASN A 31 9.19 0.13 1.89
CA ASN A 31 8.93 -1.30 1.98
C ASN A 31 8.48 -1.73 3.37
N MET A 32 9.13 -1.23 4.43
CA MET A 32 8.72 -1.52 5.81
C MET A 32 7.32 -0.98 6.12
N ARG A 33 6.98 0.20 5.61
CA ARG A 33 5.63 0.77 5.77
C ARG A 33 4.56 -0.07 5.10
N ALA A 34 4.84 -0.68 3.94
CA ALA A 34 3.90 -1.61 3.32
C ALA A 34 3.63 -2.85 4.20
N TYR A 35 4.66 -3.43 4.82
CA TYR A 35 4.47 -4.53 5.77
C TYR A 35 3.78 -4.10 7.06
N ALA A 36 4.06 -2.89 7.55
CA ALA A 36 3.41 -2.33 8.73
C ALA A 36 1.91 -2.17 8.49
N ILE A 37 1.51 -1.50 7.40
CA ILE A 37 0.09 -1.34 7.03
C ILE A 37 -0.59 -2.71 6.87
N ALA A 38 0.05 -3.65 6.19
CA ALA A 38 -0.47 -5.01 6.05
C ALA A 38 -0.63 -5.73 7.40
N SER A 39 0.23 -5.46 8.38
CA SER A 39 0.14 -6.07 9.71
C SER A 39 -0.91 -5.38 10.58
N GLU A 40 -1.00 -4.05 10.50
CA GLU A 40 -1.99 -3.21 11.18
C GLU A 40 -3.42 -3.53 10.74
N LEU A 41 -3.63 -3.96 9.49
CA LEU A 41 -4.93 -4.38 8.98
C LEU A 41 -5.41 -5.73 9.55
N LYS A 42 -4.50 -6.66 9.86
CA LYS A 42 -4.88 -8.06 10.16
C LYS A 42 -5.74 -8.19 11.42
N LEU A 43 -5.31 -7.58 12.52
CA LEU A 43 -6.00 -7.72 13.80
C LEU A 43 -7.40 -7.07 13.76
N PRO A 44 -7.55 -5.78 13.37
CA PRO A 44 -8.86 -5.14 13.27
C PRO A 44 -9.81 -5.89 12.36
N LEU A 45 -9.33 -6.34 11.20
CA LEU A 45 -10.16 -7.07 10.24
C LEU A 45 -10.60 -8.44 10.80
N SER A 46 -9.72 -9.14 11.52
CA SER A 46 -10.10 -10.39 12.19
C SER A 46 -11.18 -10.19 13.25
N ILE A 47 -11.09 -9.12 14.04
CA ILE A 47 -12.11 -8.77 15.05
C ILE A 47 -13.41 -8.37 14.36
N TYR A 48 -13.35 -7.65 13.25
CA TYR A 48 -14.54 -7.24 12.50
C TYR A 48 -15.30 -8.44 11.94
N VAL A 49 -14.59 -9.40 11.33
CA VAL A 49 -15.18 -10.61 10.74
C VAL A 49 -15.68 -11.60 11.82
N GLN A 50 -14.94 -11.78 12.91
CA GLN A 50 -15.24 -12.84 13.91
C GLN A 50 -15.98 -12.33 15.16
N GLY A 51 -15.82 -11.07 15.52
CA GLY A 51 -16.14 -10.55 16.86
C GLY A 51 -17.03 -9.30 16.88
N SER A 52 -17.42 -8.75 15.73
CA SER A 52 -18.26 -7.55 15.66
C SER A 52 -19.61 -7.69 16.37
N ALA A 53 -20.14 -8.91 16.47
CA ALA A 53 -21.38 -9.19 17.21
C ALA A 53 -21.31 -8.90 18.72
N SER A 54 -20.10 -8.92 19.31
CA SER A 54 -19.89 -8.68 20.74
C SER A 54 -19.63 -7.21 21.10
N LEU A 55 -19.43 -6.36 20.08
CA LEU A 55 -19.18 -4.93 20.24
C LEU A 55 -20.49 -4.15 20.29
N ASN A 56 -20.52 -3.09 21.09
CA ASN A 56 -21.58 -2.08 20.98
C ASN A 56 -21.41 -1.26 19.70
N GLU A 57 -22.44 -0.48 19.33
CA GLU A 57 -22.42 0.29 18.08
C GLU A 57 -21.24 1.27 17.99
N ALA A 58 -20.88 1.94 19.09
CA ALA A 58 -19.71 2.82 19.13
C ALA A 58 -18.39 2.06 18.87
N GLY A 59 -18.25 0.84 19.40
CA GLY A 59 -17.08 0.00 19.18
C GLY A 59 -17.00 -0.53 17.76
N LYS A 60 -18.13 -0.88 17.15
CA LYS A 60 -18.20 -1.28 15.73
C LYS A 60 -17.79 -0.13 14.83
N GLU A 61 -18.28 1.08 15.10
CA GLU A 61 -17.97 2.27 14.31
C GLU A 61 -16.50 2.67 14.44
N GLN A 62 -15.93 2.63 15.65
CA GLN A 62 -14.52 2.89 15.86
C GLN A 62 -13.63 1.86 15.13
N LEU A 63 -14.03 0.59 15.15
CA LEU A 63 -13.32 -0.48 14.46
C LEU A 63 -13.41 -0.32 12.93
N ALA A 64 -14.59 0.00 12.43
CA ALA A 64 -14.84 0.33 11.02
C ALA A 64 -13.96 1.49 10.57
N PHE A 65 -13.96 2.60 11.31
CA PHE A 65 -13.13 3.78 11.01
C PHE A 65 -11.64 3.43 10.95
N LEU A 66 -11.15 2.58 11.86
CA LEU A 66 -9.75 2.16 11.89
C LEU A 66 -9.40 1.25 10.69
N ILE A 67 -10.30 0.34 10.30
CA ILE A 67 -10.13 -0.50 9.12
C ILE A 67 -10.14 0.37 7.86
N ASP A 68 -11.15 1.22 7.71
CA ASP A 68 -11.36 2.10 6.56
C ASP A 68 -10.16 3.04 6.36
N GLY A 69 -9.63 3.62 7.45
CA GLY A 69 -8.40 4.44 7.43
C GLY A 69 -7.15 3.66 6.99
N ASN A 70 -6.98 2.42 7.44
CA ASN A 70 -5.85 1.59 7.05
C ASN A 70 -5.96 1.06 5.61
N ILE A 71 -7.17 0.77 5.13
CA ILE A 71 -7.42 0.45 3.72
C ILE A 71 -7.03 1.64 2.84
N ALA A 72 -7.47 2.85 3.20
CA ALA A 72 -7.09 4.08 2.49
C ALA A 72 -5.57 4.33 2.50
N ALA A 73 -4.92 4.18 3.66
CA ALA A 73 -3.48 4.33 3.78
C ALA A 73 -2.73 3.31 2.91
N GLY A 74 -3.20 2.05 2.88
CA GLY A 74 -2.63 1.01 2.03
C GLY A 74 -2.85 1.26 0.54
N ALA A 75 -4.04 1.71 0.15
CA ALA A 75 -4.36 2.04 -1.24
C ALA A 75 -3.45 3.15 -1.77
N VAL A 76 -3.27 4.23 -1.02
CA VAL A 76 -2.33 5.31 -1.39
C VAL A 76 -0.88 4.81 -1.39
N HIS A 77 -0.48 4.01 -0.40
CA HIS A 77 0.89 3.51 -0.32
C HIS A 77 1.24 2.55 -1.46
N ARG A 78 0.25 1.85 -2.03
CA ARG A 78 0.40 0.96 -3.19
C ARG A 78 0.83 1.69 -4.46
N GLU A 79 0.49 2.98 -4.59
CA GLU A 79 0.88 3.83 -5.73
C GLU A 79 2.36 4.26 -5.67
N VAL A 80 3.08 3.94 -4.59
CA VAL A 80 4.51 4.26 -4.46
C VAL A 80 5.35 3.39 -5.41
N TRP A 81 6.05 4.05 -6.32
CA TRP A 81 6.86 3.44 -7.39
C TRP A 81 7.94 2.45 -6.91
N TYR A 82 8.52 2.66 -5.72
CA TYR A 82 9.71 1.92 -5.27
C TYR A 82 9.42 0.73 -4.34
N LEU A 83 8.20 0.18 -4.37
CA LEU A 83 7.89 -1.03 -3.60
C LEU A 83 8.57 -2.27 -4.19
N SER A 84 9.26 -3.03 -3.34
CA SER A 84 9.74 -4.36 -3.69
C SER A 84 8.56 -5.27 -4.02
N LYS A 85 8.77 -6.24 -4.92
CA LYS A 85 7.74 -7.20 -5.31
C LYS A 85 7.12 -7.92 -4.10
N ARG A 86 7.93 -8.27 -3.10
CA ARG A 86 7.48 -8.95 -1.87
C ARG A 86 6.62 -8.05 -0.99
N ALA A 87 7.07 -6.80 -0.76
CA ALA A 87 6.31 -5.85 0.06
C ALA A 87 4.99 -5.48 -0.61
N LYS A 88 5.02 -5.26 -1.93
CA LYS A 88 3.80 -5.04 -2.72
C LYS A 88 2.86 -6.24 -2.64
N ALA A 89 3.34 -7.47 -2.85
CA ALA A 89 2.49 -8.66 -2.75
C ALA A 89 1.87 -8.86 -1.36
N ALA A 90 2.62 -8.59 -0.28
CA ALA A 90 2.11 -8.68 1.08
C ALA A 90 1.02 -7.63 1.36
N LEU A 91 1.22 -6.40 0.88
CA LEU A 91 0.24 -5.33 0.96
C LEU A 91 -0.99 -5.65 0.12
N ASP A 92 -0.81 -6.00 -1.16
CA ASP A 92 -1.87 -6.34 -2.11
C ASP A 92 -2.72 -7.52 -1.61
N SER A 93 -2.11 -8.57 -1.07
CA SER A 93 -2.85 -9.71 -0.51
C SER A 93 -3.72 -9.31 0.67
N THR A 94 -3.24 -8.42 1.53
CA THR A 94 -4.00 -7.97 2.70
C THR A 94 -5.09 -6.99 2.30
N LEU A 95 -4.78 -6.06 1.39
CA LEU A 95 -5.73 -5.10 0.85
C LEU A 95 -6.84 -5.78 0.06
N ALA A 96 -6.52 -6.78 -0.77
CA ALA A 96 -7.53 -7.54 -1.51
C ALA A 96 -8.55 -8.16 -0.55
N TYR A 97 -8.08 -8.78 0.54
CA TYR A 97 -8.97 -9.33 1.55
C TYR A 97 -9.77 -8.23 2.28
N ALA A 98 -9.12 -7.16 2.70
CA ALA A 98 -9.81 -6.06 3.40
C ALA A 98 -10.87 -5.37 2.52
N LEU A 99 -10.55 -5.12 1.25
CA LEU A 99 -11.47 -4.56 0.25
C LEU A 99 -12.60 -5.52 -0.09
N SER A 100 -12.36 -6.84 -0.08
CA SER A 100 -13.45 -7.82 -0.27
C SER A 100 -14.44 -7.84 0.89
N VAL A 101 -13.98 -7.53 2.10
CA VAL A 101 -14.81 -7.53 3.31
C VAL A 101 -15.56 -6.20 3.49
N ARG A 102 -14.90 -5.08 3.20
CA ARG A 102 -15.39 -3.74 3.58
C ARG A 102 -15.24 -2.67 2.48
N GLY A 103 -14.78 -3.03 1.29
CA GLY A 103 -14.40 -2.06 0.26
C GLY A 103 -15.53 -1.13 -0.21
N GLU A 104 -16.77 -1.60 -0.27
CA GLU A 104 -17.92 -0.74 -0.62
C GLU A 104 -18.21 0.28 0.49
N ASP A 105 -18.32 -0.18 1.74
CA ASP A 105 -18.52 0.69 2.90
C ASP A 105 -17.39 1.73 3.02
N THR A 106 -16.15 1.32 2.75
CA THR A 106 -15.00 2.22 2.72
C THR A 106 -15.18 3.26 1.61
N LEU A 107 -15.53 2.87 0.37
CA LEU A 107 -15.74 3.83 -0.71
C LEU A 107 -16.87 4.82 -0.41
N GLU A 108 -17.97 4.36 0.18
CA GLU A 108 -19.10 5.19 0.57
C GLU A 108 -18.70 6.21 1.64
N ARG A 109 -18.04 5.75 2.72
CA ARG A 109 -17.55 6.61 3.82
C ARG A 109 -16.62 7.71 3.32
N PHE A 110 -15.78 7.43 2.33
CA PHE A 110 -14.84 8.42 1.80
C PHE A 110 -15.46 9.33 0.73
N SER A 111 -16.55 8.89 0.10
CA SER A 111 -17.28 9.67 -0.92
C SER A 111 -18.16 10.75 -0.28
N ASP A 112 -18.78 10.46 0.87
CA ASP A 112 -19.44 11.46 1.72
C ASP A 112 -18.83 11.45 3.14
N PRO A 113 -17.63 12.05 3.31
CA PRO A 113 -16.89 11.96 4.55
C PRO A 113 -17.52 12.82 5.64
N ASP A 114 -17.77 12.20 6.79
CA ASP A 114 -18.06 12.87 8.05
C ASP A 114 -16.89 13.75 8.51
N GLU A 115 -17.07 14.51 9.60
CA GLU A 115 -16.04 15.43 10.09
C GLU A 115 -14.72 14.73 10.44
N ASN A 116 -14.80 13.52 11.01
CA ASN A 116 -13.62 12.75 11.43
C ASN A 116 -12.84 12.20 10.24
N THR A 117 -13.55 11.66 9.25
CA THR A 117 -12.99 11.16 7.99
C THR A 117 -12.38 12.32 7.20
N ARG A 118 -13.03 13.48 7.17
CA ARG A 118 -12.49 14.69 6.53
C ARG A 118 -11.21 15.18 7.19
N LYS A 119 -11.14 15.15 8.54
CA LYS A 119 -9.90 15.47 9.28
C LYS A 119 -8.79 14.48 8.96
N MET A 120 -9.09 13.19 8.91
CA MET A 120 -8.13 12.16 8.53
C MET A 120 -7.59 12.36 7.10
N LEU A 121 -8.45 12.77 6.17
CA LEU A 121 -8.09 13.01 4.78
C LEU A 121 -7.21 14.25 4.56
N GLY A 122 -7.27 15.24 5.44
CA GLY A 122 -6.38 16.41 5.41
C GLY A 122 -6.42 17.22 4.12
N GLY A 123 -7.47 17.07 3.30
CA GLY A 123 -7.60 17.70 1.98
C GLY A 123 -7.16 16.84 0.79
N GLU A 124 -6.63 15.63 1.01
CA GLU A 124 -6.27 14.68 -0.06
C GLU A 124 -7.43 13.72 -0.44
N SER A 125 -8.69 14.11 -0.21
CA SER A 125 -9.86 13.23 -0.37
C SER A 125 -9.96 12.61 -1.77
N GLU A 126 -9.73 13.40 -2.82
CA GLU A 126 -9.81 12.94 -4.21
C GLU A 126 -8.73 11.91 -4.54
N LYS A 127 -7.50 12.13 -4.05
CA LYS A 127 -6.38 11.20 -4.23
C LYS A 127 -6.63 9.89 -3.51
N VAL A 128 -7.14 9.95 -2.28
CA VAL A 128 -7.48 8.75 -1.51
C VAL A 128 -8.61 7.97 -2.18
N LEU A 129 -9.66 8.65 -2.65
CA LEU A 129 -10.76 8.02 -3.38
C LEU A 129 -10.29 7.36 -4.68
N SER A 130 -9.46 8.05 -5.46
CA SER A 130 -8.89 7.52 -6.70
C SER A 130 -8.03 6.27 -6.44
N ALA A 131 -7.19 6.33 -5.41
CA ALA A 131 -6.34 5.20 -5.01
C ALA A 131 -7.18 4.01 -4.52
N LEU A 132 -8.24 4.26 -3.73
CA LEU A 132 -9.17 3.23 -3.26
C LEU A 132 -9.91 2.56 -4.42
N ALA A 133 -10.48 3.36 -5.33
CA ALA A 133 -11.19 2.85 -6.50
C ALA A 133 -10.26 2.02 -7.40
N SER A 134 -9.04 2.50 -7.65
CA SER A 134 -8.03 1.78 -8.42
C SER A 134 -7.60 0.48 -7.73
N ALA A 135 -7.39 0.51 -6.41
CA ALA A 135 -7.02 -0.69 -5.65
C ALA A 135 -8.13 -1.73 -5.66
N LYS A 136 -9.40 -1.33 -5.50
CA LYS A 136 -10.55 -2.24 -5.61
C LYS A 136 -10.67 -2.83 -7.01
N LEU A 137 -10.58 -1.99 -8.03
CA LEU A 137 -10.64 -2.42 -9.42
C LEU A 137 -9.55 -3.45 -9.73
N GLU A 138 -8.31 -3.21 -9.32
CA GLU A 138 -7.18 -4.09 -9.65
C GLU A 138 -7.07 -5.35 -8.76
N LEU A 139 -7.46 -5.26 -7.48
CA LEU A 139 -7.25 -6.32 -6.50
C LEU A 139 -8.49 -7.18 -6.25
N VAL A 140 -9.68 -6.67 -6.57
CA VAL A 140 -10.96 -7.35 -6.35
C VAL A 140 -11.67 -7.59 -7.68
N ASP A 141 -11.99 -6.52 -8.42
CA ASP A 141 -12.88 -6.63 -9.59
C ASP A 141 -12.19 -7.28 -10.79
N ASN A 142 -10.92 -6.94 -11.04
CA ASN A 142 -10.06 -7.52 -12.06
C ASN A 142 -9.00 -8.46 -11.47
N ALA A 143 -9.26 -9.02 -10.28
CA ALA A 143 -8.31 -9.92 -9.65
C ALA A 143 -7.99 -11.07 -10.61
N PRO A 144 -6.70 -11.31 -10.95
CA PRO A 144 -6.35 -12.37 -11.88
C PRO A 144 -6.86 -13.70 -11.35
N SER A 145 -7.51 -14.46 -12.22
CA SER A 145 -8.01 -15.78 -11.87
C SER A 145 -6.86 -16.68 -11.42
N VAL A 146 -7.16 -17.74 -10.67
CA VAL A 146 -6.14 -18.71 -10.21
C VAL A 146 -5.29 -19.21 -11.39
N ALA A 147 -5.91 -19.39 -12.57
CA ALA A 147 -5.23 -19.79 -13.80
C ALA A 147 -4.22 -18.76 -14.34
N GLU A 148 -4.48 -17.45 -14.17
CA GLU A 148 -3.58 -16.39 -14.62
C GLU A 148 -2.40 -16.19 -13.65
N LYS A 149 -2.60 -16.49 -12.36
CA LYS A 149 -1.52 -16.48 -11.35
C LYS A 149 -0.55 -17.64 -11.55
N ASP A 150 -1.05 -18.81 -11.95
CA ASP A 150 -0.22 -19.98 -12.25
C ASP A 150 0.59 -19.78 -13.54
N ALA A 151 -0.02 -19.22 -14.60
CA ALA A 151 0.68 -18.89 -15.84
C ALA A 151 1.79 -17.83 -15.67
N ALA A 152 1.60 -16.84 -14.79
CA ALA A 152 2.61 -15.84 -14.46
C ALA A 152 3.79 -16.40 -13.63
N ASN A 153 3.56 -17.51 -12.92
CA ASN A 153 4.59 -18.18 -12.12
C ASN A 153 5.40 -19.18 -12.95
N GLU A 154 4.77 -19.89 -13.90
CA GLU A 154 5.45 -20.77 -14.87
C GLU A 154 6.33 -19.99 -15.86
N SER A 155 5.87 -18.82 -16.32
CA SER A 155 6.65 -17.93 -17.20
C SER A 155 7.83 -17.25 -16.49
N ALA A 156 7.84 -17.20 -15.14
CA ALA A 156 8.98 -16.73 -14.36
C ALA A 156 10.02 -17.83 -14.08
N GLN A 157 9.60 -19.10 -13.99
CA GLN A 157 10.53 -20.23 -13.79
C GLN A 157 11.25 -20.65 -15.08
N THR A 158 10.61 -20.52 -16.24
CA THR A 158 11.20 -20.90 -17.54
C THR A 158 12.39 -20.03 -17.97
N ILE A 159 12.55 -18.82 -17.44
CA ILE A 159 13.70 -17.95 -17.72
C ILE A 159 14.93 -18.33 -16.88
N SER A 160 14.74 -19.07 -15.77
CA SER A 160 15.83 -19.46 -14.85
C SER A 160 16.46 -20.82 -15.17
N THR A 161 15.97 -21.55 -16.17
CA THR A 161 16.41 -22.93 -16.48
C THR A 161 17.01 -23.10 -17.87
N THR A 162 17.40 -22.03 -18.56
CA THR A 162 18.19 -22.14 -19.79
C THR A 162 19.68 -22.14 -19.44
N PRO A 163 20.41 -23.27 -19.58
CA PRO A 163 21.86 -23.34 -19.37
C PRO A 163 22.65 -22.57 -20.44
#